data_AF-A0A2E5C8B3-F1
#
_entry.id   AF-A0A2E5C8B3-F1
#
_cell.length_a   1.000
_cell.length_b   1.000
_cell.length_c   1.000
_cell.angle_alpha   90.00
_cell.angle_beta   90.00
_cell.angle_gamma   90.00
#
_symmetry.space_group_name_H-M   'P 1'
#
loop_
_entity.id
_entity.type
_entity.pdbx_description
1 polymer ?
#
loop_
_entity_poly.entity_id
_entity_poly.type
_entity_poly.pdbx_seq_one_letter_code
_entity_poly.pdbx_strand_id
1 'polypeptide(L)'
;MKKNLIVLMIFTLFATSSWANDRYQIEVSKQPNQKWRFQHLTTFKVDGSVRISGRLTASLPTWLPRGHVDIAAYSPSGELITETTTDYVPAVLTHTMKKKGGVRFSATLDKALPPDSIVKVAFHREEPIVKTNPTHSGNIAR
;
A
#
# COMPACT_ATOMS: atom_id res chain seq x y z
N MET A 1 -19.57 -30.98 65.82
CA MET A 1 -20.34 -30.25 64.78
C MET A 1 -19.96 -28.77 64.95
N LYS A 2 -19.42 -27.99 64.00
CA LYS A 2 -19.53 -27.88 62.54
C LYS A 2 -18.20 -27.26 62.04
N LYS A 3 -17.43 -27.99 61.22
CA LYS A 3 -17.16 -27.76 59.77
C LYS A 3 -16.44 -26.43 59.43
N ASN A 4 -15.16 -26.61 59.06
CA ASN A 4 -14.22 -25.65 58.47
C ASN A 4 -14.73 -25.05 57.16
N LEU A 5 -14.36 -23.80 56.85
CA LEU A 5 -14.28 -23.34 55.46
C LEU A 5 -13.21 -22.25 55.32
N ILE A 6 -12.01 -22.64 54.92
CA ILE A 6 -11.01 -21.75 54.34
C ILE A 6 -11.37 -21.62 52.86
N VAL A 7 -11.81 -20.44 52.44
CA VAL A 7 -12.13 -20.17 51.02
C VAL A 7 -10.85 -19.65 50.35
N LEU A 8 -10.23 -20.52 49.56
CA LEU A 8 -9.10 -20.21 48.69
C LEU A 8 -9.64 -19.57 47.40
N MET A 9 -9.44 -18.26 47.23
CA MET A 9 -9.86 -17.55 46.02
C MET A 9 -8.79 -17.73 44.94
N ILE A 10 -8.95 -18.73 44.08
CA ILE A 10 -8.13 -18.90 42.87
C ILE A 10 -8.73 -18.00 41.80
N PHE A 11 -8.18 -16.81 41.61
CA PHE A 11 -8.51 -15.96 40.47
C PHE A 11 -7.58 -16.35 39.30
N THR A 12 -8.04 -17.27 38.47
CA THR A 12 -7.38 -17.65 37.22
C THR A 12 -7.27 -16.44 36.30
N LEU A 13 -6.06 -15.95 36.04
CA LEU A 13 -5.78 -15.07 34.92
C LEU A 13 -6.10 -15.84 33.63
N PHE A 14 -7.22 -15.54 33.00
CA PHE A 14 -7.42 -15.88 31.59
C PHE A 14 -6.47 -14.99 30.78
N ALA A 15 -5.29 -15.52 30.47
CA ALA A 15 -4.46 -14.97 29.41
C ALA A 15 -5.21 -15.21 28.09
N THR A 16 -6.03 -14.25 27.68
CA THR A 16 -6.59 -14.24 26.33
C THR A 16 -5.40 -14.11 25.38
N SER A 17 -5.11 -15.15 24.60
CA SER A 17 -4.25 -15.03 23.44
C SER A 17 -4.97 -14.10 22.47
N SER A 18 -4.60 -12.82 22.47
CA SER A 18 -4.93 -11.92 21.38
C SER A 18 -4.21 -12.46 20.16
N TRP A 19 -4.95 -13.09 19.24
CA TRP A 19 -4.43 -13.41 17.93
C TRP A 19 -4.11 -12.07 17.27
N ALA A 20 -2.84 -11.67 17.32
CA ALA A 20 -2.35 -10.52 16.61
C ALA A 20 -2.63 -10.80 15.14
N ASN A 21 -3.57 -10.06 14.58
CA ASN A 21 -3.83 -10.08 13.15
C ASN A 21 -2.50 -9.78 12.46
N ASP A 22 -1.93 -10.74 11.73
CA ASP A 22 -0.60 -10.71 11.07
C ASP A 22 -0.52 -9.61 10.00
N ARG A 23 -0.65 -8.36 10.41
CA ARG A 23 -0.56 -7.19 9.56
C ARG A 23 0.88 -6.72 9.58
N TYR A 24 1.53 -6.86 8.44
CA TYR A 24 2.84 -6.28 8.21
C TYR A 24 2.77 -4.75 8.34
N GLN A 25 3.80 -4.16 8.94
CA GLN A 25 3.96 -2.72 8.99
C GLN A 25 4.06 -2.18 7.57
N ILE A 26 3.30 -1.11 7.27
CA ILE A 26 3.34 -0.45 5.97
C ILE A 26 3.90 0.96 6.13
N GLU A 27 4.92 1.26 5.35
CA GLU A 27 5.54 2.58 5.27
C GLU A 27 5.35 3.18 3.89
N VAL A 28 4.99 4.46 3.85
CA VAL A 28 4.90 5.21 2.59
C VAL A 28 6.20 5.96 2.40
N SER A 29 6.89 5.67 1.29
CA SER A 29 8.08 6.40 0.89
C SER A 29 7.68 7.81 0.45
N LYS A 30 8.12 8.83 1.19
CA LYS A 30 7.78 10.23 0.93
C LYS A 30 8.66 10.78 -0.20
N GLN A 31 8.05 11.52 -1.12
CA GLN A 31 8.77 12.19 -2.20
C GLN A 31 8.59 13.71 -2.12
N PRO A 32 9.60 14.52 -2.50
CA PRO A 32 9.46 15.97 -2.53
C PRO A 32 8.36 16.37 -3.51
N ASN A 33 7.56 17.39 -3.17
CA ASN A 33 6.47 17.91 -4.01
C ASN A 33 5.39 16.86 -4.37
N GLN A 34 5.22 15.84 -3.54
CA GLN A 34 4.21 14.82 -3.69
C GLN A 34 2.78 15.41 -3.60
N LYS A 35 2.06 15.42 -4.74
CA LYS A 35 0.66 15.88 -4.84
C LYS A 35 -0.37 14.75 -4.79
N TRP A 36 0.11 13.51 -4.69
CA TRP A 36 -0.66 12.29 -4.53
C TRP A 36 -0.48 11.73 -3.12
N ARG A 37 -1.43 10.95 -2.64
CA ARG A 37 -1.33 10.28 -1.34
C ARG A 37 -1.96 8.90 -1.42
N PHE A 38 -1.36 7.99 -0.68
CA PHE A 38 -1.95 6.69 -0.41
C PHE A 38 -3.02 6.79 0.67
N GLN A 39 -4.08 6.01 0.54
CA GLN A 39 -5.16 5.88 1.51
C GLN A 39 -5.58 4.42 1.63
N HIS A 40 -6.08 4.03 2.80
CA HIS A 40 -6.61 2.69 3.06
C HIS A 40 -5.60 1.57 2.71
N LEU A 41 -4.32 1.79 3.00
CA LEU A 41 -3.29 0.77 2.84
C LEU A 41 -3.55 -0.40 3.78
N THR A 42 -3.46 -1.61 3.25
CA THR A 42 -3.64 -2.84 4.03
C THR A 42 -2.85 -3.99 3.41
N THR A 43 -2.43 -4.91 4.27
CA THR A 43 -1.82 -6.19 3.92
C THR A 43 -2.72 -7.32 4.38
N PHE A 44 -2.76 -8.39 3.60
CA PHE A 44 -3.45 -9.62 3.98
C PHE A 44 -2.76 -10.82 3.33
N LYS A 45 -2.75 -11.96 4.03
CA LYS A 45 -2.22 -13.20 3.50
C LYS A 45 -3.23 -13.84 2.54
N VAL A 46 -2.77 -14.28 1.38
CA VAL A 46 -3.55 -15.01 0.36
C VAL A 46 -2.67 -16.15 -0.14
N ASP A 47 -3.10 -17.39 0.07
CA ASP A 47 -2.42 -18.60 -0.44
C ASP A 47 -0.92 -18.68 -0.09
N GLY A 48 -0.55 -18.23 1.11
CA GLY A 48 0.84 -18.20 1.59
C GLY A 48 1.65 -16.99 1.12
N SER A 49 1.15 -16.22 0.16
CA SER A 49 1.71 -14.93 -0.25
C SER A 49 1.08 -13.77 0.49
N VAL A 50 1.74 -12.60 0.44
CA VAL A 50 1.21 -11.36 1.00
C VAL A 50 0.67 -10.50 -0.12
N ARG A 51 -0.61 -10.14 -0.02
CA ARG A 51 -1.24 -9.17 -0.90
C ARG A 51 -1.31 -7.82 -0.22
N ILE A 52 -0.88 -6.80 -0.95
CA ILE A 52 -0.93 -5.41 -0.54
C ILE A 52 -2.00 -4.75 -1.38
N SER A 53 -2.84 -3.94 -0.75
CA SER A 53 -3.82 -3.13 -1.45
C SER A 53 -3.96 -1.77 -0.82
N GLY A 54 -4.42 -0.83 -1.62
CA GLY A 54 -4.74 0.50 -1.12
C GLY A 54 -5.44 1.32 -2.17
N ARG A 55 -5.49 2.62 -1.89
CA ARG A 55 -6.01 3.61 -2.79
C ARG A 55 -5.03 4.74 -2.99
N LEU A 56 -5.01 5.28 -4.20
CA LEU A 56 -4.20 6.43 -4.57
C LEU A 56 -5.12 7.61 -4.92
N THR A 57 -4.88 8.77 -4.34
CA THR A 57 -5.66 9.98 -4.63
C THR A 57 -4.74 11.18 -4.77
N ALA A 58 -5.22 12.26 -5.38
CA ALA A 58 -4.48 13.51 -5.53
C ALA A 58 -5.28 14.69 -4.98
N SER A 59 -4.57 15.75 -4.58
CA SER A 59 -5.19 17.03 -4.30
C SER A 59 -5.81 17.66 -5.55
N LEU A 60 -5.22 17.40 -6.72
CA LEU A 60 -5.67 17.93 -8.01
C LEU A 60 -7.12 17.52 -8.35
N PRO A 61 -7.92 18.40 -8.99
CA PRO A 61 -9.35 18.20 -9.15
C PRO A 61 -9.74 16.90 -9.87
N THR A 62 -9.00 16.52 -10.91
CA THR A 62 -9.50 15.57 -11.92
C THR A 62 -8.56 14.41 -12.28
N TRP A 63 -7.26 14.48 -11.98
CA TRP A 63 -6.30 13.46 -12.45
C TRP A 63 -5.23 13.08 -11.44
N LEU A 64 -4.78 11.83 -11.54
CA LEU A 64 -3.49 11.39 -11.01
C LEU A 64 -2.41 11.53 -12.09
N PRO A 65 -1.15 11.83 -11.72
CA PRO A 65 -0.04 11.73 -12.66
C PRO A 65 0.09 10.29 -13.16
N ARG A 66 0.45 10.09 -14.43
CA ARG A 66 0.80 8.75 -14.94
C ARG A 66 2.00 8.19 -14.18
N GLY A 67 2.04 6.87 -14.01
CA GLY A 67 3.01 6.20 -13.16
C GLY A 67 2.52 4.86 -12.64
N HIS A 68 3.33 4.25 -11.78
CA HIS A 68 3.06 2.97 -11.14
C HIS A 68 3.37 3.03 -9.63
N VAL A 69 2.81 2.07 -8.89
CA VAL A 69 3.08 1.89 -7.48
C VAL A 69 4.12 0.78 -7.33
N ASP A 70 5.22 1.11 -6.66
CA ASP A 70 6.23 0.13 -6.27
C ASP A 70 6.00 -0.30 -4.83
N ILE A 71 6.16 -1.60 -4.61
CA ILE A 71 5.93 -2.26 -3.34
C ILE A 71 7.14 -3.14 -3.08
N ALA A 72 7.87 -2.84 -2.03
CA ALA A 72 9.05 -3.60 -1.63
C ALA A 72 8.90 -4.05 -0.17
N ALA A 73 9.29 -5.29 0.11
CA ALA A 73 9.28 -5.84 1.45
C ALA A 73 10.70 -6.01 1.95
N TYR A 74 10.94 -5.56 3.17
CA TYR A 74 12.23 -5.57 3.83
C TYR A 74 12.18 -6.39 5.10
N SER A 75 13.31 -6.99 5.46
CA SER A 75 13.52 -7.54 6.80
C SER A 75 13.56 -6.39 7.83
N PRO A 76 13.41 -6.68 9.13
CA PRO A 76 13.63 -5.70 10.19
C PRO A 76 15.03 -5.07 10.16
N SER A 77 16.04 -5.78 9.63
CA SER A 77 17.41 -5.26 9.46
C SER A 77 17.57 -4.35 8.23
N GLY A 78 16.53 -4.21 7.41
CA GLY A 78 16.52 -3.35 6.22
C GLY A 78 16.99 -4.04 4.93
N GLU A 79 17.14 -5.36 4.92
CA GLU A 79 17.49 -6.13 3.72
C GLU A 79 16.25 -6.33 2.83
N LEU A 80 16.40 -6.14 1.52
CA LEU A 80 15.33 -6.36 0.55
C LEU A 80 15.03 -7.85 0.39
N ILE A 81 13.78 -8.25 0.64
CA ILE A 81 13.32 -9.64 0.52
C ILE A 81 12.72 -9.87 -0.89
N THR A 82 11.83 -8.97 -1.29
CA THR A 82 11.12 -9.01 -2.57
C THR A 82 10.57 -7.62 -2.92
N GLU A 83 10.34 -7.38 -4.20
CA GLU A 83 9.67 -6.21 -4.72
C GLU A 83 8.73 -6.56 -5.88
N THR A 84 7.74 -5.70 -6.08
CA THR A 84 6.81 -5.80 -7.21
C THR A 84 6.31 -4.41 -7.57
N THR A 85 5.84 -4.28 -8.80
CA THR A 85 5.24 -3.06 -9.33
C THR A 85 3.82 -3.36 -9.76
N THR A 86 2.91 -2.42 -9.50
CA THR A 86 1.55 -2.49 -10.01
C THR A 86 1.11 -1.15 -10.56
N ASP A 87 0.39 -1.21 -11.65
CA ASP A 87 -0.38 -0.07 -12.13
C ASP A 87 -1.60 0.18 -11.23
N TYR A 88 -2.18 1.34 -11.41
CA TYR A 88 -3.44 1.72 -10.78
C TYR A 88 -4.45 2.10 -11.86
N VAL A 89 -5.73 1.76 -11.66
CA VAL A 89 -6.77 1.98 -12.68
C VAL A 89 -8.05 2.53 -12.05
N PRO A 90 -8.74 3.49 -12.69
CA PRO A 90 -8.33 4.29 -13.86
C PRO A 90 -7.51 5.54 -13.46
N ALA A 91 -6.82 6.20 -14.40
CA ALA A 91 -6.06 7.43 -14.11
C ALA A 91 -6.92 8.67 -13.75
N VAL A 92 -8.20 8.65 -14.14
CA VAL A 92 -9.15 9.74 -13.91
C VAL A 92 -9.74 9.65 -12.51
N LEU A 93 -9.67 10.75 -11.76
CA LEU A 93 -10.26 10.87 -10.43
C LEU A 93 -11.61 11.58 -10.49
N THR A 94 -12.70 10.81 -10.56
CA THR A 94 -14.04 11.38 -10.37
C THR A 94 -14.24 11.82 -8.92
N HIS A 95 -15.18 12.74 -8.69
CA HIS A 95 -15.52 13.20 -7.34
C HIS A 95 -15.92 12.03 -6.40
N THR A 96 -16.72 11.09 -6.90
CA THR A 96 -17.10 9.88 -6.16
C THR A 96 -15.90 9.01 -5.80
N MET A 97 -14.94 8.87 -6.71
CA MET A 97 -13.71 8.12 -6.43
C MET A 97 -12.87 8.81 -5.36
N LYS A 98 -12.71 10.15 -5.42
CA LYS A 98 -11.98 10.91 -4.40
C LYS A 98 -12.61 10.76 -3.01
N LYS A 99 -13.95 10.80 -2.91
CA LYS A 99 -14.68 10.52 -1.65
C LYS A 99 -14.42 9.12 -1.10
N LYS A 100 -14.23 8.12 -1.98
CA LYS A 100 -13.87 6.74 -1.60
C LYS A 100 -12.37 6.54 -1.33
N GLY A 101 -11.58 7.60 -1.41
CA GLY A 101 -10.14 7.61 -1.17
C GLY A 101 -9.27 7.41 -2.42
N GLY A 102 -9.87 7.50 -3.60
CA GLY A 102 -9.20 7.48 -4.90
C GLY A 102 -9.32 6.17 -5.67
N VAL A 103 -8.39 5.94 -6.57
CA VAL A 103 -8.30 4.75 -7.43
C VAL A 103 -7.73 3.59 -6.64
N ARG A 104 -8.05 2.34 -7.01
CA ARG A 104 -7.52 1.16 -6.32
C ARG A 104 -6.22 0.72 -6.99
N PHE A 105 -5.34 0.16 -6.18
CA PHE A 105 -4.23 -0.67 -6.65
C PHE A 105 -4.11 -1.87 -5.72
N SER A 106 -3.52 -2.96 -6.23
CA SER A 106 -3.15 -4.10 -5.41
C SER A 106 -2.10 -4.94 -6.11
N ALA A 107 -1.14 -5.47 -5.36
CA ALA A 107 -0.19 -6.45 -5.86
C ALA A 107 -0.03 -7.58 -4.86
N THR A 108 0.31 -8.76 -5.35
CA THR A 108 0.69 -9.91 -4.53
C THR A 108 2.18 -10.11 -4.67
N LEU A 109 2.87 -10.26 -3.54
CA LEU A 109 4.29 -10.58 -3.53
C LEU A 109 4.50 -12.05 -3.92
N ASP A 110 5.55 -12.31 -4.68
CA ASP A 110 5.97 -13.62 -5.16
C ASP A 110 6.52 -14.52 -4.03
N LYS A 111 7.00 -13.92 -2.94
CA LYS A 111 7.55 -14.61 -1.77
C LYS A 111 6.68 -14.41 -0.53
N ALA A 112 6.65 -15.43 0.31
CA ALA A 112 6.15 -15.31 1.68
C ALA A 112 7.04 -14.35 2.47
N LEU A 113 6.43 -13.54 3.35
CA LEU A 113 7.17 -12.60 4.19
C LEU A 113 7.33 -13.17 5.61
N PRO A 114 8.57 -13.19 6.16
CA PRO A 114 8.80 -13.47 7.57
C PRO A 114 8.00 -12.54 8.48
N PRO A 115 7.68 -12.94 9.72
CA PRO A 115 7.13 -12.03 10.72
C PRO A 115 7.96 -10.75 10.85
N ASP A 116 7.33 -9.64 11.21
CA ASP A 116 7.96 -8.33 11.41
C ASP A 116 8.58 -7.68 10.16
N SER A 117 8.39 -8.26 8.97
CA SER A 117 8.78 -7.62 7.72
C SER A 117 8.07 -6.27 7.53
N ILE A 118 8.79 -5.30 6.99
CA ILE A 118 8.30 -3.95 6.72
C ILE A 118 8.02 -3.82 5.22
N VAL A 119 6.79 -3.51 4.87
CA VAL A 119 6.38 -3.26 3.48
C VAL A 119 6.46 -1.76 3.21
N LYS A 120 7.30 -1.37 2.25
CA LYS A 120 7.39 0.00 1.77
C LYS A 120 6.62 0.16 0.47
N VAL A 121 5.88 1.26 0.36
CA VAL A 121 5.08 1.60 -0.81
C VAL A 121 5.48 2.97 -1.32
N ALA A 122 5.79 3.07 -2.61
CA ALA A 122 6.13 4.31 -3.29
C ALA A 122 5.31 4.46 -4.56
N PHE A 123 5.12 5.69 -5.02
CA PHE A 123 4.51 5.96 -6.33
C PHE A 123 5.56 6.63 -7.21
N HIS A 124 5.93 6.00 -8.32
CA HIS A 124 6.84 6.59 -9.29
C HIS A 124 6.05 7.15 -10.47
N ARG A 125 6.34 8.42 -10.77
CA ARG A 125 5.73 9.12 -11.90
C ARG A 125 6.48 8.78 -13.17
N GLU A 126 5.73 8.54 -14.24
CA GLU A 126 6.29 8.56 -15.58
C GLU A 126 6.78 9.98 -15.90
N GLU A 127 7.87 10.05 -16.67
CA GLU A 127 8.37 11.32 -17.18
C GLU A 127 7.31 11.98 -18.08
N PRO A 128 7.18 13.32 -18.04
CA PRO A 128 6.31 14.03 -18.96
C PRO A 128 6.74 13.74 -20.40
N ILE A 129 5.82 13.29 -21.25
CA ILE A 129 6.07 13.16 -22.68
C ILE A 129 6.44 14.55 -23.22
N VAL A 130 7.69 14.73 -23.66
CA VAL A 130 8.11 15.94 -24.36
C VAL A 130 7.32 16.00 -25.67
N LYS A 131 6.43 16.99 -25.80
CA LYS A 131 5.72 17.24 -27.05
C LYS A 131 6.75 17.73 -28.07
N THR A 132 7.16 16.87 -28.99
CA THR A 132 7.85 17.30 -30.20
C THR A 132 6.82 17.94 -31.13
N ASN A 133 6.93 19.26 -31.34
CA ASN A 133 6.15 19.91 -32.38
C ASN A 133 6.58 19.33 -33.74
N PRO A 134 5.65 18.94 -34.63
CA PRO A 134 6.01 18.48 -35.96
C PRO A 134 6.70 19.61 -36.71
N THR A 135 7.88 19.34 -37.28
CA THR A 135 8.55 20.23 -38.22
C THR A 135 7.78 20.21 -39.54
N HIS A 136 6.98 21.25 -39.80
CA HIS A 136 6.23 21.41 -41.05
C HIS A 136 7.11 21.78 -42.27
N SER A 137 8.43 21.52 -42.23
CA SER A 137 9.39 21.94 -43.26
C SER A 137 9.19 21.27 -44.62
N GLY A 138 8.29 20.29 -44.74
CA GLY A 138 8.03 19.55 -45.98
C GLY A 138 6.82 19.98 -46.82
N ASN A 139 5.92 20.83 -46.30
CA ASN A 139 4.65 21.16 -46.99
C ASN A 139 4.61 22.62 -47.50
N ILE A 140 5.66 23.05 -48.21
CA ILE A 140 5.55 24.23 -49.08
C ILE A 140 5.30 23.71 -50.49
N ALA A 141 4.04 23.71 -50.91
CA ALA A 141 3.70 23.52 -52.31
C ALA A 141 4.37 24.64 -53.14
N ARG A 142 5.20 24.28 -54.12
CA ARG A 142 5.71 25.19 -55.15
C ARG A 142 4.81 25.13 -56.37
#